data_AF-A0AA90ZRJ3-F1
#
_entry.id   AF-A0AA90ZRJ3-F1
#
_cell.length_a   1.000
_cell.length_b   1.000
_cell.length_c   1.000
_cell.angle_alpha   90.00
_cell.angle_beta   90.00
_cell.angle_gamma   90.00
#
_symmetry.space_group_name_H-M   'P 1'
#
loop_
_entity.id
_entity.type
_entity.pdbx_description
1 polymer ?
#
loop_
_entity_poly.entity_id
_entity_poly.type
_entity_poly.pdbx_seq_one_letter_code
_entity_poly.pdbx_strand_id
1 'polypeptide(L)'
;MKVSAKQGKYFRGGKVQKSFLLGFCIFAFVLFRVFWYRTFYIINEVEFTVWKTYKGCYITPYKYWGVLPPKDNYLRISNIGIADIFICKDKTLCVFIDPHSDGATETICKLKSCQYYSYSTTGDKEELKRSRDWVEEWKKNQSKYPYITIFARVMKIEINE
;
A
#
# COMPACT_ATOMS: atom_id res chain seq x y z
N MET A 1 -50.34 37.44 -46.82
CA MET A 1 -49.07 36.79 -46.43
C MET A 1 -49.07 36.54 -44.93
N LYS A 2 -49.12 35.28 -44.48
CA LYS A 2 -48.97 34.91 -43.07
C LYS A 2 -47.63 34.22 -42.90
N VAL A 3 -46.68 34.88 -42.25
CA VAL A 3 -45.39 34.29 -41.88
C VAL A 3 -45.63 33.48 -40.60
N SER A 4 -45.62 32.15 -40.72
CA SER A 4 -45.66 31.24 -39.58
C SER A 4 -44.21 30.96 -39.14
N ALA A 5 -43.81 31.55 -38.02
CA ALA A 5 -42.53 31.26 -37.38
C ALA A 5 -42.57 29.86 -36.75
N LYS A 6 -41.77 28.93 -37.29
CA LYS A 6 -41.50 27.64 -36.65
C LYS A 6 -40.80 27.89 -35.30
N GLN A 7 -41.49 27.63 -34.20
CA GLN A 7 -40.89 27.57 -32.87
C GLN A 7 -39.85 26.44 -32.85
N GLY A 8 -38.59 26.81 -32.62
CA GLY A 8 -37.50 25.87 -32.42
C GLY A 8 -37.74 25.03 -31.17
N LYS A 9 -37.59 23.70 -31.31
CA LYS A 9 -37.53 22.76 -30.18
C LYS A 9 -36.30 23.10 -29.34
N TYR A 10 -36.50 23.83 -28.25
CA TYR A 10 -35.46 24.03 -27.24
C TYR A 10 -35.05 22.66 -26.66
N PHE A 11 -33.78 22.31 -26.84
CA PHE A 11 -33.17 21.09 -26.37
C PHE A 11 -33.32 20.95 -24.84
N ARG A 12 -33.98 19.87 -24.41
CA ARG A 12 -33.96 19.32 -23.03
C ARG A 12 -32.56 18.78 -22.63
N GLY A 13 -31.46 19.33 -23.16
CA GLY A 13 -30.10 18.80 -23.04
C GLY A 13 -29.32 19.23 -21.79
N GLY A 14 -29.70 20.35 -21.15
CA GLY A 14 -28.92 20.92 -20.04
C GLY A 14 -28.91 20.07 -18.76
N LYS A 15 -29.94 19.25 -18.52
CA LYS A 15 -29.96 18.34 -17.34
C LYS A 15 -29.09 17.10 -17.57
N VAL A 16 -29.16 16.52 -18.77
CA VAL A 16 -28.39 15.32 -19.16
C VAL A 16 -26.89 15.63 -19.21
N GLN A 17 -26.50 16.78 -19.78
CA GLN A 17 -25.09 17.20 -19.79
C GLN A 17 -24.55 17.48 -18.39
N LYS A 18 -25.32 18.10 -17.49
CA LYS A 18 -24.90 18.34 -16.10
C LYS A 18 -24.76 17.04 -15.31
N SER A 19 -25.70 16.10 -15.47
CA SER A 19 -25.62 14.77 -14.84
C SER A 19 -24.45 13.95 -15.38
N PHE A 20 -24.18 14.00 -16.69
CA PHE A 20 -23.03 13.35 -17.30
C PHE A 20 -21.70 13.93 -16.81
N LEU A 21 -21.60 15.27 -16.77
CA LEU A 21 -20.41 15.96 -16.27
C LEU A 21 -20.16 15.64 -14.80
N LEU A 22 -21.20 15.63 -13.96
CA LEU A 22 -21.09 15.26 -12.55
C LEU A 22 -20.60 13.81 -12.39
N GLY A 23 -21.17 12.88 -13.16
CA GLY A 23 -20.72 11.48 -13.17
C GLY A 23 -19.26 11.34 -13.58
N PHE A 24 -18.82 12.08 -14.62
CA PHE A 24 -17.43 12.11 -15.05
C PHE A 24 -16.50 12.69 -13.98
N CYS A 25 -16.89 13.77 -13.30
CA CYS A 25 -16.11 14.34 -12.20
C CYS A 25 -15.94 13.36 -11.03
N ILE A 26 -17.01 12.64 -10.66
CA ILE A 26 -16.94 11.60 -9.62
C ILE A 26 -16.00 10.48 -10.06
N PHE A 27 -16.13 10.00 -11.30
CA PHE A 27 -15.29 8.95 -11.86
C PHE A 27 -13.81 9.37 -11.88
N ALA A 28 -13.51 10.57 -12.37
CA ALA A 28 -12.16 11.12 -12.41
C ALA A 28 -11.58 11.28 -10.99
N PHE A 29 -12.38 11.73 -10.02
CA PHE A 29 -11.97 11.84 -8.63
C PHE A 29 -11.64 10.47 -8.01
N VAL A 30 -12.45 9.45 -8.27
CA VAL A 30 -12.19 8.08 -7.81
C VAL A 30 -10.91 7.54 -8.43
N LEU A 31 -10.71 7.69 -9.74
CA LEU A 31 -9.48 7.28 -10.41
C LEU A 31 -8.25 8.01 -9.84
N PHE A 32 -8.34 9.32 -9.69
CA PHE A 32 -7.28 10.14 -9.10
C PHE A 32 -6.87 9.60 -7.72
N ARG A 33 -7.82 9.30 -6.84
CA ARG A 33 -7.55 8.76 -5.51
C ARG A 33 -6.90 7.37 -5.54
N VAL A 34 -7.25 6.53 -6.52
CA VAL A 34 -6.63 5.20 -6.71
C VAL A 34 -5.16 5.33 -7.09
N PHE A 35 -4.81 6.28 -7.96
CA PHE A 35 -3.45 6.45 -8.46
C PHE A 35 -2.54 7.31 -7.57
N TRP A 36 -3.09 8.30 -6.85
CA TRP A 36 -2.27 9.31 -6.16
C TRP A 36 -1.39 8.78 -5.02
N TYR A 37 -1.80 7.69 -4.37
CA TYR A 37 -1.08 7.16 -3.20
C TYR A 37 -0.32 5.86 -3.51
N ARG A 38 0.04 5.66 -4.77
CA ARG A 38 0.81 4.50 -5.22
C ARG A 38 2.19 4.93 -5.67
N THR A 39 3.21 4.34 -5.06
CA THR A 39 4.62 4.56 -5.40
C THR A 39 5.28 3.24 -5.77
N PHE A 40 6.29 3.32 -6.64
CA PHE A 40 7.05 2.17 -7.12
C PHE A 40 8.52 2.36 -6.80
N TYR A 41 9.17 1.29 -6.36
CA TYR A 41 10.60 1.28 -6.03
C TYR A 41 11.25 0.06 -6.66
N ILE A 42 12.54 0.14 -6.99
CA ILE A 42 13.31 -0.99 -7.48
C ILE A 42 14.55 -1.09 -6.60
N ILE A 43 14.75 -2.23 -5.94
CA ILE A 43 15.86 -2.45 -5.02
C ILE A 43 16.35 -3.85 -5.23
N ASN A 44 17.65 -4.01 -5.46
CA ASN A 44 18.28 -5.30 -5.74
C ASN A 44 17.48 -6.15 -6.75
N GLU A 45 17.09 -5.52 -7.87
CA GLU A 45 16.27 -6.10 -8.95
C GLU A 45 14.83 -6.52 -8.59
N VAL A 46 14.35 -6.23 -7.38
CA VAL A 46 12.97 -6.46 -6.96
C VAL A 46 12.19 -5.16 -7.07
N GLU A 47 11.14 -5.17 -7.89
CA GLU A 47 10.20 -4.05 -7.97
C GLU A 47 9.18 -4.14 -6.83
N PHE A 48 9.01 -3.06 -6.08
CA PHE A 48 7.98 -2.92 -5.07
C PHE A 48 6.91 -1.94 -5.51
N THR A 49 5.65 -2.24 -5.21
CA THR A 49 4.57 -1.26 -5.17
C THR A 49 4.19 -1.00 -3.72
N VAL A 50 4.17 0.25 -3.31
CA VAL A 50 3.61 0.68 -2.01
C VAL A 50 2.36 1.51 -2.29
N TRP A 51 1.21 1.05 -1.80
CA TRP A 51 -0.08 1.64 -2.11
C TRP A 51 -0.93 1.85 -0.86
N LYS A 52 -1.07 3.12 -0.46
CA LYS A 52 -1.90 3.50 0.68
C LYS A 52 -3.36 3.64 0.28
N THR A 53 -4.22 2.93 0.99
CA THR A 53 -5.68 2.91 0.78
C THR A 53 -6.39 3.23 2.08
N TYR A 54 -7.72 3.35 2.04
CA TYR A 54 -8.52 3.49 3.27
C TYR A 54 -8.51 2.22 4.16
N LYS A 55 -8.11 1.05 3.62
CA LYS A 55 -8.07 -0.23 4.36
C LYS A 55 -6.67 -0.58 4.92
N GLY A 56 -5.69 0.29 4.74
CA GLY A 56 -4.28 0.04 5.05
C GLY A 56 -3.35 0.31 3.87
N CYS A 57 -2.06 0.14 4.13
CA CYS A 57 -0.99 0.29 3.15
C CYS A 57 -0.61 -1.09 2.61
N TYR A 58 -0.76 -1.30 1.32
CA TYR A 58 -0.43 -2.54 0.62
C TYR A 58 0.96 -2.45 0.02
N ILE A 59 1.73 -3.51 0.16
CA ILE A 59 3.06 -3.66 -0.37
C ILE A 59 3.12 -4.94 -1.19
N THR A 60 3.52 -4.85 -2.47
CA THR A 60 3.67 -6.00 -3.36
C THR A 60 5.08 -6.04 -3.93
N PRO A 61 5.73 -7.21 -4.05
CA PRO A 61 7.06 -7.36 -4.65
C PRO A 61 6.97 -7.52 -6.18
N TYR A 62 6.13 -6.69 -6.78
CA TYR A 62 5.95 -6.52 -8.21
C TYR A 62 5.19 -5.23 -8.47
N LYS A 63 5.22 -4.75 -9.72
CA LYS A 63 4.43 -3.61 -10.16
C LYS A 63 2.94 -3.93 -10.20
N TYR A 64 2.15 -3.26 -9.37
CA TYR A 64 0.71 -3.45 -9.29
C TYR A 64 -0.08 -2.24 -9.79
N TRP A 65 -0.81 -2.41 -10.90
CA TRP A 65 -1.64 -1.36 -11.51
C TRP A 65 -3.15 -1.53 -11.29
N GLY A 66 -3.58 -2.57 -10.55
CA GLY A 66 -5.00 -2.84 -10.33
C GLY A 66 -5.74 -1.70 -9.61
N VAL A 67 -7.03 -1.56 -9.90
CA VAL A 67 -7.90 -0.55 -9.28
C VAL A 67 -8.32 -0.96 -7.86
N LEU A 68 -8.43 -2.26 -7.62
CA LEU A 68 -8.81 -2.86 -6.33
C LEU A 68 -7.57 -3.37 -5.59
N PRO A 69 -7.63 -3.55 -4.26
CA PRO A 69 -6.54 -4.17 -3.50
C PRO A 69 -6.11 -5.53 -4.07
N PRO A 70 -4.80 -5.87 -4.01
CA PRO A 70 -4.32 -7.19 -4.40
C PRO A 70 -4.98 -8.26 -3.53
N LYS A 71 -5.29 -9.41 -4.14
CA LYS A 71 -5.91 -10.56 -3.44
C LYS A 71 -4.90 -11.54 -2.87
N ASP A 72 -3.69 -11.58 -3.44
CA ASP A 72 -2.62 -12.53 -3.15
C ASP A 72 -1.25 -11.87 -3.37
N ASN A 73 -0.19 -12.44 -2.81
CA ASN A 73 1.20 -11.98 -2.87
C ASN A 73 1.40 -10.53 -2.43
N TYR A 74 0.89 -10.18 -1.26
CA TYR A 74 1.00 -8.83 -0.69
C TYR A 74 1.26 -8.86 0.82
N LEU A 75 1.91 -7.80 1.32
CA LEU A 75 1.87 -7.41 2.72
C LEU A 75 0.89 -6.24 2.85
N ARG A 76 0.07 -6.23 3.90
CA ARG A 76 -0.77 -5.09 4.25
C ARG A 76 -0.48 -4.71 5.69
N ILE A 77 0.00 -3.49 5.90
CA ILE A 77 0.17 -2.88 7.23
C ILE A 77 -0.90 -1.81 7.47
N SER A 78 -1.07 -1.41 8.73
CA SER A 78 -1.93 -0.27 9.06
C SER A 78 -1.44 1.01 8.38
N ASN A 79 -2.33 1.98 8.21
CA ASN A 79 -1.99 3.29 7.63
C ASN A 79 -1.07 4.14 8.50
N ILE A 80 -0.78 3.69 9.71
CA ILE A 80 0.15 4.30 10.66
C ILE A 80 1.33 3.38 11.01
N GLY A 81 1.36 2.17 10.43
CA GLY A 81 2.35 1.15 10.75
C GLY A 81 3.68 1.31 10.04
N ILE A 82 4.60 0.45 10.46
CA ILE A 82 5.97 0.39 9.96
C ILE A 82 6.29 -1.06 9.57
N ALA A 83 7.04 -1.24 8.49
CA ALA A 83 7.57 -2.54 8.10
C ALA A 83 8.98 -2.39 7.55
N ASP A 84 9.86 -3.30 7.96
CA ASP A 84 11.14 -3.49 7.31
C ASP A 84 11.08 -4.72 6.42
N ILE A 85 11.55 -4.61 5.17
CA ILE A 85 11.55 -5.71 4.21
C ILE A 85 12.95 -5.84 3.62
N PHE A 86 13.66 -6.88 4.02
CA PHE A 86 14.98 -7.26 3.49
C PHE A 86 14.82 -8.13 2.24
N ILE A 87 15.76 -7.96 1.30
CA ILE A 87 15.81 -8.72 0.06
C ILE A 87 17.00 -9.68 0.12
N CYS A 88 16.73 -10.96 0.38
CA CYS A 88 17.77 -11.98 0.46
C CYS A 88 18.34 -12.32 -0.92
N LYS A 89 19.49 -13.04 -0.94
CA LYS A 89 20.22 -13.40 -2.17
C LYS A 89 19.38 -14.19 -3.18
N ASP A 90 18.43 -14.99 -2.72
CA ASP A 90 17.51 -15.79 -3.53
C ASP A 90 16.21 -15.04 -3.89
N LYS A 91 16.16 -13.72 -3.66
CA LYS A 91 14.97 -12.86 -3.80
C LYS A 91 13.83 -13.23 -2.83
N THR A 92 14.08 -14.07 -1.82
CA THR A 92 13.16 -14.24 -0.69
C THR A 92 13.10 -12.97 0.14
N LEU A 93 11.92 -12.61 0.62
CA LEU A 93 11.71 -11.41 1.43
C LEU A 93 11.72 -11.75 2.92
N CYS A 94 12.55 -11.10 3.71
CA CYS A 94 12.42 -11.16 5.18
C CYS A 94 11.67 -9.92 5.66
N VAL A 95 10.45 -10.12 6.17
CA VAL A 95 9.57 -9.06 6.64
C VAL A 95 9.62 -8.99 8.15
N PHE A 96 9.98 -7.82 8.68
CA PHE A 96 10.05 -7.56 10.11
C PHE A 96 8.96 -6.56 10.51
N ILE A 97 8.14 -6.97 11.48
CA ILE A 97 7.07 -6.15 12.06
C ILE A 97 7.27 -6.15 13.57
N ASP A 98 7.65 -4.99 14.12
CA ASP A 98 7.72 -4.79 15.57
C ASP A 98 6.29 -4.79 16.14
N PRO A 99 5.94 -5.75 17.01
CA PRO A 99 4.64 -5.81 17.66
C PRO A 99 4.26 -4.55 18.46
N HIS A 100 5.24 -3.79 18.95
CA HIS A 100 5.01 -2.55 19.70
C HIS A 100 4.79 -1.34 18.78
N SER A 101 4.99 -1.49 17.47
CA SER A 101 4.74 -0.41 16.52
C SER A 101 3.24 -0.15 16.32
N ASP A 102 2.92 1.10 16.00
CA ASP A 102 1.54 1.54 15.76
C ASP A 102 0.82 0.67 14.71
N GLY A 103 -0.29 0.04 15.11
CA GLY A 103 -1.11 -0.74 14.18
C GLY A 103 -0.46 -2.05 13.71
N ALA A 104 0.56 -2.56 14.41
CA ALA A 104 1.21 -3.84 14.10
C ALA A 104 0.21 -5.02 14.03
N THR A 105 -0.78 -5.03 14.92
CA THR A 105 -1.82 -6.07 15.02
C THR A 105 -2.75 -6.14 13.80
N GLU A 106 -2.78 -5.10 12.96
CA GLU A 106 -3.59 -5.07 11.73
C GLU A 106 -2.87 -5.68 10.51
N THR A 107 -1.61 -6.10 10.71
CA THR A 107 -0.75 -6.59 9.63
C THR A 107 -1.26 -7.91 9.08
N ILE A 108 -1.33 -7.99 7.75
CA ILE A 108 -1.65 -9.21 7.00
C ILE A 108 -0.49 -9.50 6.05
N CYS A 109 0.17 -10.64 6.24
CA CYS A 109 1.16 -11.14 5.30
C CYS A 109 0.56 -12.26 4.43
N LYS A 110 0.51 -12.03 3.11
CA LYS A 110 0.16 -13.03 2.08
C LYS A 110 1.24 -13.14 1.01
N LEU A 111 2.47 -12.79 1.34
CA LEU A 111 3.60 -12.91 0.42
C LEU A 111 3.90 -14.40 0.17
N LYS A 112 4.23 -14.76 -1.07
CA LYS A 112 4.45 -16.17 -1.46
C LYS A 112 5.79 -16.72 -1.02
N SER A 113 6.86 -15.94 -1.19
CA SER A 113 8.22 -16.29 -0.76
C SER A 113 8.69 -15.28 0.27
N CYS A 114 8.31 -15.51 1.53
CA CYS A 114 8.74 -14.66 2.63
C CYS A 114 9.04 -15.42 3.91
N GLN A 115 9.96 -14.89 4.68
CA GLN A 115 10.15 -15.19 6.10
C GLN A 115 9.56 -14.02 6.89
N TYR A 116 8.61 -14.30 7.78
CA TYR A 116 7.91 -13.27 8.55
C TYR A 116 8.38 -13.30 10.00
N TYR A 117 8.89 -12.16 10.47
CA TYR A 117 9.48 -11.99 11.79
C TYR A 117 8.68 -11.00 12.63
N SER A 118 8.05 -11.54 13.66
CA SER A 118 7.34 -10.79 14.70
C SER A 118 7.29 -11.66 15.96
N TYR A 119 6.88 -11.11 17.09
CA TYR A 119 6.77 -11.85 18.34
C TYR A 119 5.48 -11.50 19.10
N SER A 120 5.15 -12.32 20.10
CA SER A 120 3.97 -12.08 20.93
C SER A 120 4.31 -11.16 22.09
N THR A 121 3.48 -10.13 22.26
CA THR A 121 3.48 -9.20 23.40
C THR A 121 2.49 -9.69 24.45
N THR A 122 2.96 -10.56 25.34
CA THR A 122 2.14 -11.21 26.38
C THR A 122 2.26 -10.51 27.74
N GLY A 123 3.20 -9.59 27.90
CA GLY A 123 3.58 -8.97 29.17
C GLY A 123 4.33 -9.90 30.12
N ASP A 124 4.76 -11.09 29.67
CA ASP A 124 5.48 -12.06 30.49
C ASP A 124 6.99 -11.75 30.56
N LYS A 125 7.69 -12.44 31.47
CA LYS A 125 9.14 -12.28 31.65
C LYS A 125 9.97 -12.73 30.42
N GLU A 126 9.40 -13.57 29.57
CA GLU A 126 10.04 -14.08 28.35
C GLU A 126 9.89 -13.11 27.16
N GLU A 127 8.99 -12.13 27.23
CA GLU A 127 8.81 -11.11 26.19
C GLU A 127 10.10 -10.34 25.93
N LEU A 128 10.82 -9.97 26.99
CA LEU A 128 12.12 -9.30 26.86
C LEU A 128 13.13 -10.15 26.09
N LYS A 129 13.10 -11.48 26.27
CA LYS A 129 13.97 -12.39 25.53
C LYS A 129 13.57 -12.44 24.05
N ARG A 130 12.27 -12.63 23.76
CA ARG A 130 11.74 -12.61 22.38
C ARG A 130 12.05 -11.31 21.65
N SER A 131 11.90 -10.18 22.33
CA SER A 131 12.23 -8.85 21.79
C SER A 131 13.71 -8.72 21.45
N ARG A 132 14.61 -9.20 22.33
CA ARG A 132 16.06 -9.23 22.06
C ARG A 132 16.41 -10.13 20.88
N ASP A 133 15.88 -11.35 20.86
CA ASP A 133 16.12 -12.32 19.78
C ASP A 133 15.66 -11.75 18.42
N TRP A 134 14.52 -11.05 18.40
CA TRP A 134 14.00 -10.37 17.20
C TRP A 134 14.95 -9.25 16.73
N VAL A 135 15.45 -8.41 17.64
CA VAL A 135 16.40 -7.33 17.32
C VAL A 135 17.74 -7.90 16.81
N GLU A 136 18.21 -9.00 17.40
CA GLU A 136 19.43 -9.67 16.96
C GLU A 136 19.30 -10.21 15.53
N GLU A 137 18.18 -10.88 15.22
CA GLU A 137 17.93 -11.39 13.87
C GLU A 137 17.75 -10.24 12.87
N TRP A 138 17.12 -9.13 13.26
CA TRP A 138 17.02 -7.92 12.44
C TRP A 138 18.41 -7.37 12.10
N LYS A 139 19.28 -7.16 13.11
CA LYS A 139 20.66 -6.64 12.93
C LYS A 139 21.52 -7.57 12.05
N LYS A 140 21.34 -8.88 12.21
CA LYS A 140 22.01 -9.89 11.40
C LYS A 140 21.60 -9.82 9.93
N ASN A 141 20.34 -9.51 9.62
CA ASN A 141 19.90 -9.27 8.24
C ASN A 141 20.36 -7.91 7.72
N GLN A 142 20.31 -6.87 8.55
CA GLN A 142 20.80 -5.52 8.24
C GLN A 142 22.25 -5.49 7.79
N SER A 143 23.12 -6.29 8.40
CA SER A 143 24.53 -6.40 8.01
C SER A 143 24.79 -7.17 6.71
N LYS A 144 23.76 -7.77 6.09
CA LYS A 144 23.92 -8.71 4.97
C LYS A 144 23.13 -8.36 3.73
N TYR A 145 21.98 -7.71 3.89
CA TYR A 145 21.00 -7.57 2.82
C TYR A 145 20.50 -6.12 2.71
N PRO A 146 20.27 -5.63 1.49
CA PRO A 146 19.57 -4.37 1.29
C PRO A 146 18.11 -4.52 1.75
N TYR A 147 17.54 -3.43 2.22
CA TYR A 147 16.17 -3.42 2.74
C TYR A 147 15.47 -2.07 2.57
N ILE A 148 14.14 -2.13 2.64
CA ILE A 148 13.30 -0.95 2.79
C ILE A 148 12.70 -0.87 4.16
N THR A 149 12.61 0.35 4.67
CA THR A 149 11.74 0.70 5.79
C THR A 149 10.58 1.53 5.25
N ILE A 150 9.36 1.06 5.47
CA ILE A 150 8.13 1.71 5.02
C ILE A 150 7.45 2.35 6.22
N PHE A 151 7.38 3.68 6.24
CA PHE A 151 6.61 4.45 7.22
C PHE A 151 5.25 4.81 6.63
N ALA A 152 4.24 3.96 6.83
CA ALA A 152 2.94 4.14 6.20
C ALA A 152 2.26 5.45 6.60
N ARG A 153 2.46 5.92 7.85
CA ARG A 153 1.88 7.17 8.38
C ARG A 153 2.10 8.35 7.45
N VAL A 154 3.37 8.60 7.13
CA VAL A 154 3.84 9.74 6.34
C VAL A 154 4.10 9.38 4.86
N MET A 155 3.90 8.12 4.48
CA MET A 155 4.25 7.61 3.15
C MET A 155 5.72 7.87 2.79
N LYS A 156 6.60 7.66 3.76
CA LYS A 156 8.05 7.72 3.58
C LYS A 156 8.58 6.30 3.41
N ILE A 157 9.41 6.09 2.40
CA ILE A 157 10.13 4.85 2.18
C ILE A 157 11.61 5.19 2.28
N GLU A 158 12.32 4.53 3.19
CA GLU A 158 13.76 4.61 3.32
C GLU A 158 14.37 3.38 2.67
N ILE A 159 15.36 3.60 1.81
CA ILE A 159 16.09 2.55 1.11
C ILE A 159 17.47 2.49 1.75
N ASN A 160 17.85 1.29 2.20
CA ASN A 160 19.12 1.04 2.85
C ASN A 160 19.84 -0.06 2.06
N GLU A 161 21.01 0.28 1.51
CA GLU A 161 21.86 -0.61 0.70
C GLU A 161 23.11 -1.04 1.46
#